data_AF-A0AAW2J4I1-F1
#
_entry.id   AF-A0AAW2J4I1-F1
#
_cell.length_a   1.000
_cell.length_b   1.000
_cell.length_c   1.000
_cell.angle_alpha   90.00
_cell.angle_beta   90.00
_cell.angle_gamma   90.00
#
_symmetry.space_group_name_H-M   'P 1'
#
loop_
_entity.id
_entity.type
_entity.pdbx_description
1 polymer ?
#
loop_
_entity_poly.entity_id
_entity_poly.type
_entity_poly.pdbx_seq_one_letter_code
_entity_poly.pdbx_strand_id
1 'polypeptide(L)'
;MFHHMIWMPLHQKAYPLDKIILKGEWDYLLDVFELAEAGLVASPDVYPSFVCNRVDKLEDVKDESKKRRFAGILSYITHLIKFKDRHSMDGVTSAKRHKLPSILSQKFSSLFGATNDTRIPDDKLKLLISYILVLSLFADDFRSDPSDIAKDLRMNPITLRPHYEYLGCKFVRDNQVLLATLPVPLEFQTIKRKRRSVANPQTNPFCLVVCGVANVLSKTGHVYFLPDL
;
A
#
# COMPACT_ATOMS: atom_id res chain seq x y z
N MET A 1 -12.21 -16.89 -16.17
CA MET A 1 -11.44 -16.92 -14.91
C MET A 1 -9.93 -17.16 -15.08
N PHE A 2 -9.42 -17.67 -16.20
CA PHE A 2 -7.98 -18.00 -16.36
C PHE A 2 -7.02 -16.82 -16.59
N HIS A 3 -7.50 -15.61 -16.87
CA HIS A 3 -6.62 -14.45 -17.14
C HIS A 3 -5.96 -13.85 -15.88
N HIS A 4 -6.57 -13.96 -14.70
CA HIS A 4 -6.03 -13.31 -13.48
C HIS A 4 -4.76 -13.99 -12.93
N MET A 5 -4.61 -15.30 -13.14
CA MET A 5 -3.54 -16.08 -12.52
C MET A 5 -2.16 -15.90 -13.19
N ILE A 6 -2.14 -15.42 -14.44
CA ILE A 6 -0.90 -15.21 -15.22
C ILE A 6 -0.17 -13.92 -14.80
N TRP A 7 -0.92 -12.91 -14.36
CA TRP A 7 -0.38 -11.56 -14.11
C TRP A 7 0.02 -11.32 -12.65
N MET A 8 -0.55 -12.07 -11.71
CA MET A 8 -0.26 -11.96 -10.28
C MET A 8 1.24 -12.09 -9.94
N PRO A 9 2.03 -13.00 -10.55
CA PRO A 9 3.49 -13.03 -10.35
C PRO A 9 4.22 -11.78 -10.86
N LEU A 10 3.70 -11.11 -11.90
CA LEU A 10 4.35 -9.89 -12.43
C LEU A 10 4.09 -8.68 -11.52
N HIS A 11 2.91 -8.57 -10.93
CA HIS A 11 2.64 -7.53 -9.94
C HIS A 11 3.50 -7.68 -8.69
N GLN A 12 3.68 -8.92 -8.22
CA GLN A 12 4.57 -9.22 -7.09
C GLN A 12 6.03 -8.89 -7.37
N LYS A 13 6.47 -8.97 -8.64
CA LYS A 13 7.81 -8.51 -9.04
C LYS A 13 7.93 -7.00 -9.04
N ALA A 14 6.87 -6.29 -9.42
CA ALA A 14 6.87 -4.84 -9.45
C ALA A 14 6.84 -4.22 -8.04
N TYR A 15 6.10 -4.84 -7.12
CA TYR A 15 6.05 -4.45 -5.72
C TYR A 15 6.33 -5.66 -4.82
N PRO A 16 7.61 -5.99 -4.57
CA PRO A 16 7.96 -7.14 -3.76
C PRO A 16 7.47 -6.96 -2.31
N LEU A 17 6.51 -7.79 -1.88
CA LEU A 17 5.91 -7.66 -0.56
C LEU A 17 6.93 -7.85 0.56
N ASP A 18 7.96 -8.67 0.34
CA ASP A 18 9.10 -8.90 1.25
C ASP A 18 10.01 -7.67 1.44
N LYS A 19 9.95 -6.70 0.52
CA LYS A 19 10.61 -5.38 0.65
C LYS A 19 9.73 -4.36 1.37
N ILE A 20 8.42 -4.63 1.44
CA ILE A 20 7.44 -3.79 2.14
C ILE A 20 7.32 -4.25 3.60
N ILE A 21 7.08 -5.55 3.80
CA ILE A 21 6.95 -6.23 5.10
C ILE A 21 8.06 -7.29 5.19
N LEU A 22 9.08 -6.98 5.98
CA LEU A 22 10.25 -7.82 6.22
C LEU A 22 9.85 -9.11 6.92
N LYS A 23 10.63 -10.17 6.71
CA LYS A 23 10.35 -11.52 7.21
C LYS A 23 10.06 -11.56 8.73
N GLY A 24 10.79 -10.79 9.53
CA GLY A 24 10.61 -10.74 10.99
C GLY A 24 9.45 -9.87 11.48
N GLU A 25 8.79 -9.10 10.60
CA GLU A 25 7.63 -8.28 10.98
C GLU A 25 6.33 -9.09 11.02
N TRP A 26 6.24 -10.19 10.25
CA TRP A 26 5.00 -10.97 10.10
C TRP A 26 4.47 -11.56 11.40
N ASP A 27 5.34 -11.88 12.36
CA ASP A 27 4.94 -12.42 13.66
C ASP A 27 4.24 -11.37 14.56
N TYR A 28 4.31 -10.09 14.18
CA TYR A 28 3.64 -8.99 14.88
C TYR A 28 2.36 -8.51 14.17
N LEU A 29 1.91 -9.22 13.13
CA LEU A 29 0.77 -8.88 12.28
C LEU A 29 -0.34 -9.93 12.38
N LEU A 30 -0.67 -10.32 13.61
CA LEU A 30 -1.62 -11.40 13.89
C LEU A 30 -2.98 -10.91 14.40
N ASP A 31 -3.14 -9.61 14.70
CA ASP A 31 -4.35 -9.05 15.30
C ASP A 31 -5.63 -9.31 14.48
N VAL A 32 -5.58 -9.11 13.15
CA VAL A 32 -6.72 -9.41 12.27
C VAL A 32 -6.92 -10.93 12.10
N PHE A 33 -5.84 -11.70 12.10
CA PHE A 33 -5.90 -13.15 11.98
C PHE A 33 -6.55 -13.79 13.22
N GLU A 34 -6.10 -13.41 14.40
CA GLU A 34 -6.65 -13.84 15.69
C GLU A 34 -8.11 -13.43 15.86
N LEU A 35 -8.46 -12.21 15.40
CA LEU A 35 -9.84 -11.73 15.38
C LEU A 35 -10.74 -12.62 14.51
N ALA A 36 -10.27 -12.98 13.31
CA ALA A 36 -11.00 -13.86 12.39
C ALA A 36 -11.13 -15.29 12.93
N GLU A 37 -10.05 -15.86 13.50
CA GLU A 37 -10.07 -17.19 14.12
C GLU A 37 -11.02 -17.26 15.32
N ALA A 38 -11.16 -16.17 16.07
CA ALA A 38 -12.10 -16.07 17.18
C ALA A 38 -13.56 -15.87 16.72
N GLY A 39 -13.84 -15.76 15.42
CA GLY A 39 -15.17 -15.47 14.88
C GLY A 39 -15.71 -14.10 15.28
N LEU A 40 -14.81 -13.15 15.58
CA LEU A 40 -15.17 -11.80 15.99
C LEU A 40 -15.24 -10.87 14.77
N VAL A 41 -16.15 -9.89 14.83
CA VAL A 41 -16.30 -8.89 13.76
C VAL A 41 -15.34 -7.73 14.01
N ALA A 42 -14.68 -7.26 12.95
CA ALA A 42 -13.83 -6.09 13.02
C ALA A 42 -14.65 -4.82 13.29
N SER A 43 -14.54 -4.28 14.50
CA SER A 43 -15.25 -3.04 14.89
C SER A 43 -14.72 -1.82 14.12
N PRO A 44 -15.59 -1.01 13.49
CA PRO A 44 -15.20 0.23 12.80
C PRO A 44 -14.55 1.29 13.71
N ASP A 45 -14.72 1.19 15.03
CA ASP A 45 -14.05 2.07 15.98
C ASP A 45 -12.55 1.73 16.13
N VAL A 46 -12.22 0.46 15.91
CA VAL A 46 -10.86 -0.08 16.07
C VAL A 46 -10.16 -0.14 14.72
N TYR A 47 -10.82 -0.69 13.71
CA TYR A 47 -10.25 -0.96 12.40
C TYR A 47 -10.70 0.04 11.34
N PRO A 48 -9.86 0.32 10.33
CA PRO A 48 -10.26 1.11 9.16
C PRO A 48 -11.41 0.44 8.39
N SER A 49 -12.26 1.23 7.75
CA SER A 49 -13.39 0.73 6.95
C SER A 49 -12.94 -0.21 5.83
N PHE A 50 -11.79 0.06 5.21
CA PHE A 50 -11.17 -0.81 4.23
C PHE A 50 -10.95 -2.23 4.76
N VAL A 51 -10.50 -2.34 6.02
CA VAL A 51 -10.24 -3.62 6.69
C VAL A 51 -11.55 -4.28 7.07
N CYS A 52 -12.47 -3.56 7.73
CA CYS A 52 -13.79 -4.07 8.09
C CYS A 52 -14.52 -4.71 6.90
N ASN A 53 -14.48 -4.06 5.73
CA ASN A 53 -15.13 -4.56 4.51
C ASN A 53 -14.45 -5.79 3.87
N ARG A 54 -13.29 -6.23 4.39
CA ARG A 54 -12.44 -7.27 3.78
C ARG A 54 -12.09 -8.41 4.72
N VAL A 55 -12.34 -8.29 6.02
CA VAL A 55 -12.08 -9.36 6.98
C VAL A 55 -12.86 -10.62 6.61
N ASP A 56 -14.12 -10.50 6.19
CA ASP A 56 -14.96 -11.66 5.84
C ASP A 56 -14.38 -12.50 4.69
N LYS A 57 -13.57 -11.89 3.81
CA LYS A 57 -12.87 -12.63 2.73
C LYS A 57 -11.90 -13.68 3.29
N LEU A 58 -11.48 -13.58 4.56
CA LEU A 58 -10.63 -14.58 5.22
C LEU A 58 -11.32 -15.93 5.37
N GLU A 59 -12.65 -15.97 5.48
CA GLU A 59 -13.42 -17.21 5.61
C GLU A 59 -13.37 -18.05 4.34
N ASP A 60 -13.27 -17.41 3.17
CA ASP A 60 -13.20 -18.06 1.87
C ASP A 60 -11.81 -18.66 1.57
N VAL A 61 -10.77 -18.29 2.32
CA VAL A 61 -9.39 -18.71 2.08
C VAL A 61 -9.08 -20.01 2.80
N LYS A 62 -9.11 -21.12 2.07
CA LYS A 62 -8.81 -22.47 2.60
C LYS A 62 -7.35 -22.70 3.00
N ASP A 63 -6.43 -21.97 2.39
CA ASP A 63 -4.99 -22.13 2.63
C ASP A 63 -4.58 -21.22 3.79
N GLU A 64 -4.28 -21.82 4.94
CA GLU A 64 -3.88 -21.11 6.17
C GLU A 64 -2.71 -20.16 5.95
N SER A 65 -1.73 -20.52 5.12
CA SER A 65 -0.59 -19.64 4.86
C SER A 65 -1.00 -18.39 4.07
N LYS A 66 -1.93 -18.53 3.12
CA LYS A 66 -2.51 -17.41 2.37
C LYS A 66 -3.44 -16.58 3.24
N LYS A 67 -4.23 -17.23 4.09
CA LYS A 67 -5.14 -16.59 5.06
C LYS A 67 -4.35 -15.71 6.02
N ARG A 68 -3.32 -16.28 6.67
CA ARG A 68 -2.40 -15.55 7.56
C ARG A 68 -1.69 -14.40 6.84
N ARG A 69 -1.23 -14.62 5.60
CA ARG A 69 -0.61 -13.56 4.80
C ARG A 69 -1.58 -12.42 4.48
N PHE A 70 -2.81 -12.74 4.10
CA PHE A 70 -3.85 -11.75 3.79
C PHE A 70 -4.25 -10.96 5.05
N ALA A 71 -4.50 -11.64 6.16
CA ALA A 71 -4.76 -11.01 7.45
C ALA A 71 -3.60 -10.09 7.87
N GLY A 72 -2.36 -10.55 7.72
CA GLY A 72 -1.17 -9.74 8.03
C GLY A 72 -1.05 -8.47 7.18
N ILE A 73 -1.50 -8.49 5.92
CA ILE A 73 -1.58 -7.29 5.08
C ILE A 73 -2.62 -6.32 5.65
N LEU A 74 -3.81 -6.79 6.03
CA LEU A 74 -4.87 -5.96 6.64
C LEU A 74 -4.42 -5.35 7.98
N SER A 75 -3.72 -6.13 8.80
CA SER A 75 -3.06 -5.67 10.03
C SER A 75 -2.06 -4.55 9.75
N TYR A 76 -1.18 -4.74 8.76
CA TYR A 76 -0.17 -3.73 8.41
C TYR A 76 -0.79 -2.42 7.93
N ILE A 77 -1.85 -2.49 7.11
CA ILE A 77 -2.63 -1.33 6.66
C ILE A 77 -3.20 -0.57 7.87
N THR A 78 -3.80 -1.30 8.83
CA THR A 78 -4.30 -0.72 10.09
C THR A 78 -3.20 0.02 10.83
N HIS A 79 -2.04 -0.61 11.02
CA HIS A 79 -0.90 0.00 11.71
C HIS A 79 -0.40 1.27 11.02
N LEU A 80 -0.30 1.29 9.68
CA LEU A 80 0.13 2.47 8.91
C LEU A 80 -0.88 3.62 9.01
N ILE A 81 -2.18 3.35 8.89
CA ILE A 81 -3.23 4.36 9.01
C ILE A 81 -3.24 4.96 10.42
N LYS A 82 -3.19 4.10 11.45
CA LYS A 82 -3.14 4.56 12.84
C LYS A 82 -1.87 5.34 13.14
N PHE A 83 -0.72 4.96 12.56
CA PHE A 83 0.51 5.75 12.66
C PHE A 83 0.32 7.14 12.06
N LYS A 84 -0.16 7.24 10.80
CA LYS A 84 -0.48 8.53 10.16
C LYS A 84 -1.40 9.38 11.02
N ASP A 85 -2.47 8.80 11.56
CA ASP A 85 -3.48 9.53 12.30
C ASP A 85 -3.00 10.05 13.66
N ARG A 86 -2.01 9.39 14.29
CA ARG A 86 -1.34 9.90 15.50
C ARG A 86 -0.50 11.15 15.22
N HIS A 87 0.07 11.24 14.02
CA HIS A 87 0.93 12.34 13.59
C HIS A 87 0.16 13.43 12.80
N SER A 88 -1.17 13.32 12.74
CA SER A 88 -2.05 14.35 12.18
C SER A 88 -2.49 15.35 13.24
N MET A 89 -2.66 16.62 12.87
CA MET A 89 -3.14 17.67 13.78
C MET A 89 -4.54 17.38 14.34
N ASP A 90 -5.38 16.67 13.59
CA ASP A 90 -6.76 16.35 13.99
C ASP A 90 -6.83 15.24 15.06
N GLY A 91 -5.70 14.60 15.38
CA GLY A 91 -5.53 13.68 16.52
C GLY A 91 -6.68 12.68 16.71
N VAL A 92 -6.74 11.62 15.89
CA VAL A 92 -7.82 10.63 15.98
C VAL A 92 -7.72 9.85 17.28
N THR A 93 -8.79 9.88 18.10
CA THR A 93 -8.81 9.24 19.43
C THR A 93 -8.55 7.74 19.37
N SER A 94 -9.08 7.04 18.37
CA SER A 94 -8.83 5.60 18.16
C SER A 94 -7.36 5.31 17.83
N ALA A 95 -6.65 6.26 17.19
CA ALA A 95 -5.23 6.11 16.91
C ALA A 95 -4.36 6.21 18.17
N LYS A 96 -4.75 7.02 19.15
CA LYS A 96 -4.03 7.19 20.43
C LYS A 96 -4.02 5.93 21.29
N ARG A 97 -5.11 5.14 21.23
CA ARG A 97 -5.26 3.90 22.02
C ARG A 97 -4.78 2.65 21.30
N HIS A 98 -4.47 2.75 20.01
CA HIS A 98 -3.97 1.62 19.22
C HIS A 98 -2.63 1.12 19.77
N LYS A 99 -2.48 -0.19 19.94
CA LYS A 99 -1.19 -0.78 20.33
C LYS A 99 -0.40 -1.09 19.07
N LEU A 100 0.58 -0.25 18.75
CA LEU A 100 1.48 -0.48 17.63
C LEU A 100 2.69 -1.28 18.14
N PRO A 101 2.98 -2.48 17.59
CA PRO A 101 4.19 -3.23 17.93
C PRO A 101 5.45 -2.37 17.82
N SER A 102 6.37 -2.51 18.79
CA SER A 102 7.56 -1.66 18.90
C SER A 102 8.45 -1.70 17.65
N ILE A 103 8.62 -2.90 17.05
CA ILE A 103 9.37 -3.08 15.81
C ILE A 103 8.79 -2.27 14.65
N LEU A 104 7.46 -2.26 14.51
CA LEU A 104 6.77 -1.48 13.48
C LEU A 104 6.85 0.01 13.79
N SER A 105 6.68 0.39 15.06
CA SER A 105 6.80 1.78 15.51
C SER A 105 8.18 2.36 15.19
N GLN A 106 9.24 1.60 15.46
CA GLN A 106 10.62 2.00 15.16
C GLN A 106 10.84 2.14 13.65
N LYS A 107 10.40 1.16 12.86
CA LYS A 107 10.50 1.23 11.39
C LYS A 107 9.73 2.40 10.81
N PHE A 108 8.48 2.60 11.21
CA PHE A 108 7.64 3.70 10.72
C PHE A 108 8.24 5.06 11.09
N SER A 109 8.77 5.20 12.31
CA SER A 109 9.47 6.41 12.73
C SER A 109 10.73 6.65 11.89
N SER A 110 11.50 5.60 11.58
CA SER A 110 12.69 5.70 10.73
C SER A 110 12.36 6.04 9.27
N LEU A 111 11.29 5.47 8.71
CA LEU A 111 10.92 5.67 7.31
C LEU A 111 10.17 6.99 7.09
N PHE A 112 9.24 7.31 7.99
CA PHE A 112 8.25 8.37 7.80
C PHE A 112 8.35 9.53 8.81
N GLY A 113 8.94 9.30 9.98
CA GLY A 113 9.11 10.33 11.00
C GLY A 113 10.19 11.35 10.64
N ALA A 114 10.16 12.51 11.32
CA ALA A 114 11.33 13.37 11.45
C ALA A 114 11.98 13.12 12.81
N THR A 115 13.27 13.39 12.92
CA THR A 115 14.07 13.11 14.13
C THR A 115 13.53 13.78 15.40
N ASN A 116 12.65 14.79 15.31
CA ASN A 116 12.06 15.49 16.46
C ASN A 116 10.63 16.05 16.25
N ASP A 117 9.96 15.82 15.11
CA ASP A 117 8.63 16.41 14.87
C ASP A 117 7.47 15.48 15.26
N THR A 118 6.43 16.08 15.84
CA THR A 118 5.14 15.43 16.05
C THR A 118 4.38 15.20 14.73
N ARG A 119 4.74 15.93 13.67
CA ARG A 119 4.12 15.88 12.34
C ARG A 119 5.01 15.17 11.33
N ILE A 120 4.41 14.35 10.47
CA ILE A 120 5.10 13.71 9.34
C ILE A 120 5.39 14.76 8.24
N PRO A 121 6.65 14.89 7.76
CA PRO A 121 6.99 15.73 6.61
C PRO A 121 6.19 15.38 5.35
N ASP A 122 5.86 16.34 4.50
CA ASP A 122 4.94 16.13 3.38
C ASP A 122 5.42 15.08 2.35
N ASP A 123 6.73 14.99 2.09
CA ASP A 123 7.34 13.97 1.23
C ASP A 123 7.24 12.57 1.85
N LYS A 124 7.47 12.47 3.16
CA LYS A 124 7.31 11.24 3.94
C LYS A 124 5.85 10.81 4.05
N LEU A 125 4.91 11.76 4.12
CA LEU A 125 3.49 11.47 4.11
C LEU A 125 3.07 10.88 2.76
N LYS A 126 3.56 11.43 1.64
CA LYS A 126 3.34 10.84 0.30
C LYS A 126 3.90 9.43 0.20
N LEU A 127 5.07 9.18 0.79
CA LEU A 127 5.66 7.84 0.87
C LEU A 127 4.77 6.89 1.68
N LEU A 128 4.33 7.29 2.87
CA LEU A 128 3.43 6.51 3.72
C LEU A 128 2.12 6.17 2.99
N ILE A 129 1.50 7.14 2.33
CA ILE A 129 0.28 6.92 1.53
C ILE A 129 0.58 5.88 0.43
N SER A 130 1.73 5.96 -0.23
CA SER A 130 2.12 4.99 -1.26
C SER A 130 2.24 3.56 -0.70
N TYR A 131 2.79 3.39 0.51
CA TYR A 131 2.85 2.09 1.20
C TYR A 131 1.44 1.53 1.42
N ILE A 132 0.52 2.36 1.94
CA ILE A 132 -0.87 1.97 2.19
C ILE A 132 -1.57 1.55 0.89
N LEU A 133 -1.42 2.34 -0.18
CA LEU A 133 -2.07 2.04 -1.46
C LEU A 133 -1.54 0.78 -2.14
N VAL A 134 -0.24 0.50 -2.04
CA VAL A 134 0.30 -0.76 -2.57
C VAL A 134 -0.23 -1.96 -1.79
N LEU A 135 -0.31 -1.86 -0.46
CA LEU A 135 -0.89 -2.92 0.37
C LEU A 135 -2.40 -3.10 0.11
N SER A 136 -3.14 -2.00 -0.12
CA SER A 136 -4.55 -2.09 -0.48
C SER A 136 -4.75 -2.76 -1.84
N LEU A 137 -3.87 -2.50 -2.82
CA LEU A 137 -3.86 -3.23 -4.09
C LEU A 137 -3.59 -4.72 -3.88
N PHE A 138 -2.64 -5.09 -3.01
CA PHE A 138 -2.41 -6.49 -2.65
C PHE A 138 -3.64 -7.16 -2.05
N ALA A 139 -4.38 -6.45 -1.20
CA ALA A 139 -5.57 -6.96 -0.55
C ALA A 139 -6.79 -7.13 -1.49
N ASP A 140 -6.76 -6.47 -2.66
CA ASP A 140 -7.83 -6.50 -3.66
C ASP A 140 -7.38 -7.10 -5.00
N ASP A 141 -6.36 -7.98 -5.00
CA ASP A 141 -5.84 -8.62 -6.21
C ASP A 141 -5.53 -7.62 -7.35
N PHE A 142 -4.97 -6.48 -6.98
CA PHE A 142 -4.59 -5.35 -7.83
C PHE A 142 -5.74 -4.66 -8.57
N ARG A 143 -6.97 -4.84 -8.08
CA ARG A 143 -8.20 -4.21 -8.59
C ARG A 143 -9.04 -3.68 -7.42
N SER A 144 -8.71 -2.48 -6.97
CA SER A 144 -9.23 -1.90 -5.73
C SER A 144 -10.20 -0.74 -5.97
N ASP A 145 -11.30 -0.70 -5.22
CA ASP A 145 -12.15 0.50 -5.11
C ASP A 145 -11.47 1.49 -4.14
N PRO A 146 -11.08 2.70 -4.60
CA PRO A 146 -10.40 3.67 -3.77
C PRO A 146 -11.29 4.29 -2.67
N SER A 147 -12.60 4.07 -2.69
CA SER A 147 -13.56 4.76 -1.83
C SER A 147 -13.34 4.50 -0.33
N ASP A 148 -13.15 3.24 0.06
CA ASP A 148 -12.93 2.86 1.46
C ASP A 148 -11.61 3.44 1.98
N ILE A 149 -10.53 3.22 1.22
CA ILE A 149 -9.20 3.68 1.64
C ILE A 149 -9.08 5.21 1.61
N ALA A 150 -9.82 5.90 0.72
CA ALA A 150 -9.90 7.36 0.73
C ALA A 150 -10.55 7.89 2.01
N LYS A 151 -11.64 7.25 2.47
CA LYS A 151 -12.30 7.59 3.74
C LYS A 151 -11.34 7.38 4.91
N ASP A 152 -10.66 6.23 4.97
CA ASP A 152 -9.74 5.90 6.05
C ASP A 152 -8.51 6.82 6.07
N LEU A 153 -8.01 7.22 4.91
CA LEU A 153 -6.94 8.20 4.80
C LEU A 153 -7.40 9.64 5.08
N ARG A 154 -8.71 9.89 5.15
CA ARG A 154 -9.34 11.22 5.22
C ARG A 154 -8.91 12.11 4.05
N MET A 155 -8.85 11.52 2.87
CA MET A 155 -8.46 12.20 1.63
C MET A 155 -9.65 12.28 0.67
N ASN A 156 -9.70 13.36 -0.10
CA ASN A 156 -10.64 13.44 -1.20
C ASN A 156 -10.23 12.40 -2.28
N PRO A 157 -11.15 11.60 -2.83
CA PRO A 157 -10.83 10.68 -3.93
C PRO A 157 -10.08 11.33 -5.11
N ILE A 158 -10.35 12.62 -5.38
CA ILE A 158 -9.67 13.41 -6.41
C ILE A 158 -8.18 13.61 -6.07
N THR A 159 -7.85 13.88 -4.80
CA THR A 159 -6.46 14.07 -4.37
C THR A 159 -5.74 12.75 -4.16
N LEU A 160 -6.45 11.65 -3.93
CA LEU A 160 -5.89 10.30 -3.83
C LEU A 160 -5.50 9.74 -5.21
N ARG A 161 -6.22 10.11 -6.27
CA ARG A 161 -5.96 9.63 -7.64
C ARG A 161 -4.52 9.84 -8.13
N PRO A 162 -3.89 11.02 -7.97
CA PRO A 162 -2.48 11.22 -8.30
C PRO A 162 -1.53 10.24 -7.60
N HIS A 163 -1.83 9.78 -6.39
CA HIS A 163 -1.00 8.79 -5.69
C HIS A 163 -1.10 7.40 -6.34
N TYR A 164 -2.30 6.99 -6.77
CA TYR A 164 -2.49 5.76 -7.55
C TYR A 164 -1.78 5.85 -8.91
N GLU A 165 -1.91 6.98 -9.61
CA GLU A 165 -1.24 7.20 -10.90
C GLU A 165 0.29 7.18 -10.77
N TYR A 166 0.82 7.70 -9.66
CA TYR A 166 2.25 7.65 -9.32
C TYR A 166 2.76 6.22 -9.11
N LEU A 167 1.89 5.31 -8.63
CA LEU A 167 2.15 3.87 -8.52
C LEU A 167 1.91 3.12 -9.85
N GLY A 168 1.65 3.82 -10.95
CA GLY A 168 1.38 3.19 -12.25
C GLY A 168 -0.02 2.61 -12.40
N CYS A 169 -0.93 2.88 -11.47
CA CYS A 169 -2.32 2.43 -11.61
C CYS A 169 -3.06 3.21 -12.70
N LYS A 170 -3.99 2.53 -13.36
CA LYS A 170 -4.99 3.07 -14.29
C LYS A 170 -6.37 2.93 -13.68
N PHE A 171 -7.24 3.89 -13.96
CA PHE A 171 -8.62 3.85 -13.49
C PHE A 171 -9.55 3.32 -14.58
N VAL A 172 -10.31 2.28 -14.24
CA VAL A 172 -11.29 1.65 -15.13
C VAL A 172 -12.66 1.80 -14.48
N ARG A 173 -13.65 2.23 -15.25
CA ARG A 173 -15.05 2.18 -14.79
C ARG A 173 -15.56 0.77 -14.93
N ASP A 174 -15.99 0.20 -13.81
CA ASP A 174 -16.74 -1.05 -13.77
C ASP A 174 -18.12 -0.75 -13.17
N ASN A 175 -19.15 -0.86 -14.01
CA ASN A 175 -20.49 -0.37 -13.71
C ASN A 175 -20.47 1.10 -13.26
N GLN A 176 -20.90 1.37 -12.02
CA GLN A 176 -20.94 2.71 -11.42
C GLN A 176 -19.70 3.03 -10.56
N VAL A 177 -18.76 2.09 -10.42
CA VAL A 177 -17.58 2.21 -9.55
C VAL A 177 -16.34 2.49 -10.39
N LEU A 178 -15.49 3.40 -9.92
CA LEU A 178 -14.21 3.71 -10.54
C LEU A 178 -13.10 2.92 -9.82
N LEU A 179 -12.60 1.87 -10.46
CA LEU A 179 -11.60 0.97 -9.88
C LEU A 179 -10.18 1.40 -10.24
N ALA A 180 -9.29 1.40 -9.27
CA ALA A 180 -7.85 1.50 -9.47
C ALA A 180 -7.30 0.10 -9.82
N THR A 181 -6.66 -0.01 -10.98
CA THR A 181 -6.07 -1.25 -11.47
C THR A 181 -4.59 -1.04 -11.75
N LEU A 182 -3.74 -1.97 -11.33
CA LEU A 182 -2.35 -1.98 -11.76
C LEU A 182 -2.29 -2.80 -13.06
N PRO A 183 -1.94 -2.22 -14.22
CA PRO A 183 -1.82 -2.99 -15.47
C PRO A 183 -0.51 -3.79 -15.51
N VAL A 184 -0.48 -4.84 -16.31
CA VAL A 184 0.75 -5.54 -16.68
C VAL A 184 0.93 -5.53 -18.20
N PRO A 185 2.12 -5.16 -18.72
CA PRO A 185 3.31 -4.68 -18.01
C PRO A 185 3.10 -3.32 -17.33
N LEU A 186 3.79 -3.07 -16.22
CA LEU A 186 3.68 -1.78 -15.51
C LEU A 186 4.18 -0.65 -16.40
N GLU A 187 3.37 0.39 -16.52
CA GLU A 187 3.74 1.66 -17.15
C GLU A 187 3.78 2.73 -16.07
N PHE A 188 4.98 3.09 -15.62
CA PHE A 188 5.14 4.28 -14.79
C PHE A 188 4.96 5.53 -15.66
N GLN A 189 4.20 6.52 -15.17
CA GLN A 189 4.08 7.78 -15.90
C GLN A 189 5.43 8.48 -15.96
N THR A 190 6.08 8.45 -17.13
CA THR A 190 7.09 9.47 -17.47
C THR A 190 6.36 10.80 -17.54
N ILE A 191 6.62 11.70 -16.58
CA ILE A 191 6.06 13.05 -16.55
C ILE A 191 6.21 13.67 -17.94
N LYS A 192 5.12 13.80 -18.70
CA LYS A 192 5.12 14.49 -20.00
C LYS A 192 5.22 16.00 -19.71
N ARG A 193 6.44 16.48 -19.47
CA ARG A 193 6.72 17.90 -19.23
C ARG A 193 6.49 18.67 -20.52
N LYS A 194 5.49 19.57 -20.52
CA LYS A 194 5.40 20.66 -21.52
C LYS A 194 6.73 21.42 -21.47
N ARG A 195 7.48 21.44 -22.58
CA ARG A 195 8.86 21.95 -22.68
C ARG A 195 9.00 23.34 -22.00
N ARG A 196 9.84 23.41 -20.96
CA ARG A 196 10.80 24.49 -20.68
C ARG A 196 11.85 24.00 -19.66
N SER A 197 13.11 24.06 -20.12
CA SER A 197 14.44 24.01 -19.47
C SER A 197 14.66 23.24 -18.15
N VAL A 198 15.53 22.23 -18.28
CA VAL A 198 16.59 21.73 -17.35
C VAL A 198 16.25 21.63 -15.86
N ALA A 199 15.88 20.42 -15.44
CA ALA A 199 16.28 19.82 -14.16
C ALA A 199 16.05 18.29 -14.23
N ASN A 200 17.04 17.55 -13.70
CA ASN A 200 17.27 16.11 -13.59
C ASN A 200 16.01 15.21 -13.45
N PRO A 201 15.96 13.97 -14.00
CA PRO A 201 14.83 13.05 -13.78
C PRO A 201 14.82 12.60 -12.31
N GLN A 202 13.84 13.07 -11.54
CA GLN A 202 13.55 12.48 -10.24
C GLN A 202 12.90 11.11 -10.47
N THR A 203 13.71 10.07 -10.32
CA THR A 203 13.29 8.69 -10.13
C THR A 203 12.38 8.58 -8.89
N ASN A 204 11.32 7.79 -8.99
CA ASN A 204 10.32 7.59 -7.92
C ASN A 204 11.00 7.08 -6.63
N PRO A 205 11.10 7.86 -5.54
CA PRO A 205 11.74 7.42 -4.29
C PRO A 205 11.10 6.18 -3.67
N PHE A 206 9.79 5.98 -3.79
CA PHE A 206 9.14 4.74 -3.35
C PHE A 206 9.62 3.54 -4.18
N CYS A 207 9.78 3.71 -5.49
CA CYS A 207 10.28 2.67 -6.38
C CYS A 207 11.79 2.41 -6.15
N LEU A 208 12.57 3.42 -5.77
CA LEU A 208 13.96 3.22 -5.33
C LEU A 208 14.02 2.44 -4.01
N VAL A 209 13.18 2.79 -3.03
CA VAL A 209 13.15 2.17 -1.70
C VAL A 209 12.61 0.74 -1.73
N VAL A 210 11.57 0.48 -2.52
CA VAL A 210 10.86 -0.82 -2.55
C VAL A 210 11.31 -1.71 -3.70
N CYS A 211 11.65 -1.13 -4.87
CA CYS A 211 11.94 -1.89 -6.08
C CYS A 211 13.43 -1.93 -6.44
N GLY A 212 14.31 -1.23 -5.72
CA GLY A 212 15.76 -1.38 -5.82
C GLY A 212 16.30 -1.42 -7.26
N VAL A 213 15.90 -0.46 -8.10
CA VAL A 213 16.05 -0.44 -9.58
C VAL A 213 14.85 -1.11 -10.28
N ALA A 214 13.85 -0.31 -10.62
CA ALA A 214 12.72 -0.77 -11.42
C ALA A 214 13.21 -1.33 -12.77
N ASN A 215 13.05 -2.64 -12.96
CA ASN A 215 13.08 -3.26 -14.27
C ASN A 215 11.94 -2.69 -15.12
N VAL A 216 12.23 -1.61 -15.86
CA VAL A 216 11.33 -1.08 -16.88
C VAL A 216 11.38 -2.03 -18.07
N LEU A 217 10.36 -2.87 -18.22
CA LEU A 217 10.13 -3.62 -19.45
C LEU A 217 9.82 -2.61 -20.56
N SER A 218 10.84 -2.29 -21.36
CA SER A 218 10.68 -1.59 -22.63
C SER A 218 9.78 -2.42 -23.55
N LYS A 219 9.03 -1.73 -24.43
CA LYS A 219 8.21 -2.32 -25.52
C LYS A 219 8.98 -3.25 -26.47
N THR A 220 10.28 -3.42 -26.28
CA THR A 220 11.19 -4.26 -27.06
C THR A 220 11.65 -5.54 -26.34
N GLY A 221 11.16 -5.85 -25.13
CA GLY A 221 11.45 -7.12 -24.45
C GLY A 221 12.86 -7.23 -23.85
N HIS A 222 13.63 -6.15 -23.79
CA HIS A 222 14.93 -6.13 -23.11
C HIS A 222 14.79 -5.64 -21.66
N VAL A 223 15.27 -6.48 -20.73
CA VAL A 223 15.47 -6.16 -19.31
C VAL A 223 16.86 -5.53 -19.18
N TYR A 224 16.93 -4.27 -18.76
CA TYR A 224 18.21 -3.60 -18.49
C TYR A 224 18.56 -3.76 -17.01
N PHE A 225 19.59 -4.55 -16.74
CA PHE A 225 20.28 -4.54 -15.44
C PHE A 225 21.31 -3.41 -15.46
N LEU A 226 21.22 -2.47 -14.52
CA LEU A 226 22.34 -1.60 -14.18
C LEU A 226 23.10 -2.23 -12.99
N PRO A 227 24.43 -2.20 -12.99
CA PRO A 227 25.25 -2.86 -11.97
C PRO A 227 25.12 -2.14 -10.62
N ASP A 228 25.22 -2.94 -9.56
CA ASP A 228 24.96 -2.62 -8.16
C ASP A 228 25.77 -1.43 -7.61
N LEU A 229 25.17 -0.74 -6.64
CA LEU A 229 25.79 0.28 -5.78
C LEU A 229 25.53 -0.11 -4.31
#